data_AF-A0A969R646-F1
#
_entry.id   AF-A0A969R646-F1
#
_cell.length_a   1.000
_cell.length_b   1.000
_cell.length_c   1.000
_cell.angle_alpha   90.00
_cell.angle_beta   90.00
_cell.angle_gamma   90.00
#
_symmetry.space_group_name_H-M   'P 1'
#
loop_
_entity.id
_entity.type
_entity.pdbx_description
1 polymer ?
#
loop_
_entity_poly.entity_id
_entity_poly.type
_entity_poly.pdbx_seq_one_letter_code
_entity_poly.pdbx_strand_id
1 'polypeptide(L)'
;MQVFLAVVIFHFVEHIAQMVQLYVLHWSRPDCLGILGWWFPWLMRSELLHLAYAVYMLGGLYHFRRQSYHKAWITATHLQSFHLIEHVLLLTQLLFGFEPTGIGGLWFKRIELHFIYNLIVFVPMMIALRLNKSYGVSL
;
A
#
# COMPACT_ATOMS: atom_id res chain seq x y z
N MET A 1 -8.20 -6.41 -14.96
CA MET A 1 -8.03 -6.86 -13.56
C MET A 1 -6.66 -7.51 -13.27
N GLN A 2 -6.18 -8.46 -14.08
CA GLN A 2 -5.00 -9.29 -13.76
C GLN A 2 -3.72 -8.49 -13.46
N VAL A 3 -3.36 -7.52 -14.31
CA VAL A 3 -2.16 -6.67 -14.11
C VAL A 3 -2.25 -5.89 -12.80
N PHE A 4 -3.43 -5.33 -12.50
CA PHE A 4 -3.67 -4.62 -11.23
C PHE A 4 -3.44 -5.51 -10.03
N LEU A 5 -4.02 -6.72 -10.03
CA LEU A 5 -3.81 -7.67 -8.94
C LEU A 5 -2.36 -8.13 -8.83
N ALA A 6 -1.68 -8.36 -9.94
CA ALA A 6 -0.28 -8.75 -9.94
C ALA A 6 0.59 -7.68 -9.26
N VAL A 7 0.41 -6.41 -9.63
CA VAL A 7 1.14 -5.28 -9.03
C VAL A 7 0.81 -5.13 -7.55
N VAL A 8 -0.48 -5.22 -7.16
CA VAL A 8 -0.90 -5.09 -5.77
C VAL A 8 -0.38 -6.22 -4.89
N ILE A 9 -0.46 -7.46 -5.37
CA ILE A 9 0.06 -8.64 -4.65
C ILE A 9 1.57 -8.53 -4.51
N PHE A 10 2.27 -8.19 -5.59
CA PHE A 10 3.72 -8.04 -5.57
C PHE A 10 4.16 -6.98 -4.56
N HIS A 11 3.53 -5.80 -4.58
CA HIS A 11 3.78 -4.74 -3.60
C HIS A 11 3.49 -5.17 -2.16
N PHE A 12 2.40 -5.93 -1.93
CA PHE A 12 2.11 -6.42 -0.59
C PHE A 12 3.15 -7.45 -0.11
N VAL A 13 3.63 -8.31 -1.01
CA VAL A 13 4.72 -9.26 -0.72
C VAL A 13 6.02 -8.54 -0.37
N GLU A 14 6.34 -7.42 -1.03
CA GLU A 14 7.49 -6.57 -0.64
C GLU A 14 7.39 -6.13 0.84
N HIS A 15 6.23 -5.67 1.28
CA HIS A 15 6.04 -5.28 2.69
C HIS A 15 6.05 -6.46 3.66
N ILE A 16 5.54 -7.64 3.26
CA ILE A 16 5.71 -8.86 4.07
C ILE A 16 7.19 -9.18 4.22
N ALA A 17 7.97 -9.10 3.14
CA ALA A 17 9.41 -9.35 3.19
C ALA A 17 10.12 -8.36 4.12
N GLN A 18 9.74 -7.07 4.12
CA GLN A 18 10.27 -6.09 5.08
C GLN A 18 9.95 -6.46 6.53
N MET A 19 8.73 -6.94 6.81
CA MET A 19 8.36 -7.41 8.15
C MET A 19 9.16 -8.64 8.57
N VAL A 20 9.40 -9.58 7.66
CA VAL A 20 10.24 -10.77 7.91
C VAL A 20 11.69 -10.35 8.17
N GLN A 21 12.24 -9.46 7.35
CA GLN A 21 13.59 -8.92 7.54
C GLN A 21 13.76 -8.29 8.93
N LEU A 22 12.77 -7.50 9.37
CA LEU A 22 12.82 -6.82 10.65
C LEU A 22 12.63 -7.77 11.84
N TYR A 23 11.57 -8.58 11.84
CA TYR A 23 11.15 -9.34 13.03
C TYR A 23 11.69 -10.76 13.10
N VAL A 24 12.00 -11.38 11.96
CA VAL A 24 12.49 -12.76 11.90
C VAL A 24 14.00 -12.80 11.69
N LEU A 25 14.52 -11.96 10.77
CA LEU A 25 15.96 -11.91 10.48
C LEU A 25 16.71 -10.88 11.32
N HIS A 26 16.00 -10.07 12.10
CA HIS A 26 16.56 -9.04 12.99
C HIS A 26 17.48 -8.03 12.28
N TRP A 27 17.18 -7.72 11.03
CA TRP A 27 17.93 -6.70 10.28
C TRP A 27 17.69 -5.31 10.85
N SER A 28 18.65 -4.41 10.64
CA SER A 28 18.45 -3.01 10.95
C SER A 28 17.35 -2.43 10.06
N ARG A 29 16.55 -1.48 10.57
CA ARG A 29 15.44 -0.88 9.81
C ARG A 29 15.86 -0.30 8.45
N PRO A 30 17.00 0.40 8.32
CA PRO A 30 17.50 0.86 7.01
C PRO A 30 17.82 -0.24 5.98
N ASP A 31 18.01 -1.47 6.44
CA ASP A 31 18.33 -2.64 5.61
C ASP A 31 17.09 -3.48 5.25
N CYS A 32 15.96 -3.21 5.90
CA CYS A 32 14.68 -3.87 5.64
C CYS A 32 14.01 -3.29 4.39
N LEU A 33 14.55 -3.58 3.21
CA LEU A 33 14.15 -2.98 1.94
C LEU A 33 13.21 -3.85 1.08
N GLY A 34 12.77 -5.01 1.59
CA GLY A 34 11.95 -5.96 0.82
C GLY A 34 12.79 -6.83 -0.10
N ILE A 35 12.18 -7.40 -1.13
CA ILE A 35 12.84 -8.27 -2.11
C ILE A 35 13.54 -7.40 -3.16
N LEU A 36 12.82 -6.48 -3.82
CA LEU A 36 13.41 -5.59 -4.82
C LEU A 36 14.50 -4.67 -4.27
N GLY A 37 14.43 -4.37 -2.97
CA GLY A 37 15.37 -3.47 -2.30
C GLY A 37 16.83 -3.88 -2.36
N TRP A 38 17.14 -5.16 -2.62
CA TRP A 38 18.53 -5.61 -2.79
C TRP A 38 19.16 -5.14 -4.10
N TRP A 39 18.36 -5.00 -5.15
CA TRP A 39 18.82 -4.53 -6.46
C TRP A 39 18.57 -3.04 -6.66
N PHE A 40 17.47 -2.52 -6.10
CA PHE A 40 17.03 -1.14 -6.30
C PHE A 40 16.72 -0.45 -4.95
N PRO A 41 17.71 -0.28 -4.05
CA PRO A 41 17.48 0.31 -2.72
C PRO A 41 17.01 1.77 -2.79
N TRP A 42 17.49 2.52 -3.79
CA TRP A 42 17.06 3.91 -4.04
C TRP A 42 15.57 4.01 -4.40
N LEU A 43 15.04 3.00 -5.07
CA LEU A 43 13.64 2.92 -5.47
C LEU A 43 12.78 2.69 -4.22
N MET A 44 13.14 1.70 -3.39
CA MET A 44 12.39 1.36 -2.17
C MET A 44 12.47 2.42 -1.07
N ARG A 45 13.47 3.32 -1.12
CA ARG A 45 13.58 4.47 -0.21
C ARG A 45 12.82 5.71 -0.72
N SER A 46 12.30 5.68 -1.94
CA SER A 46 11.64 6.84 -2.56
C SER A 46 10.21 7.02 -2.05
N GLU A 47 9.92 8.19 -1.46
CA GLU A 47 8.54 8.58 -1.13
C GLU A 47 7.70 8.73 -2.40
N LEU A 48 8.31 9.19 -3.50
CA LEU A 48 7.64 9.34 -4.79
C LEU A 48 7.16 8.00 -5.35
N LEU A 49 7.93 6.92 -5.16
CA LEU A 49 7.48 5.58 -5.54
C LEU A 49 6.20 5.20 -4.81
N HIS A 50 6.17 5.39 -3.49
CA HIS A 50 5.02 5.03 -2.69
C HIS A 50 3.80 5.88 -3.05
N LEU A 51 3.99 7.18 -3.29
CA LEU A 51 2.94 8.06 -3.80
C LEU A 51 2.41 7.58 -5.16
N ALA A 52 3.31 7.26 -6.10
CA ALA A 52 2.92 6.76 -7.43
C ALA A 52 2.13 5.44 -7.34
N TYR A 53 2.57 4.52 -6.49
CA TYR A 53 1.83 3.29 -6.21
C TYR A 53 0.47 3.58 -5.56
N ALA A 54 0.40 4.51 -4.60
CA ALA A 54 -0.85 4.88 -3.94
C ALA A 54 -1.88 5.46 -4.92
N VAL A 55 -1.42 6.27 -5.90
CA VAL A 55 -2.24 6.77 -7.00
C VAL A 55 -2.69 5.64 -7.93
N TYR A 56 -1.77 4.76 -8.33
CA TYR A 56 -2.09 3.59 -9.14
C TYR A 56 -3.18 2.74 -8.48
N MET A 57 -3.03 2.49 -7.19
CA MET A 57 -3.94 1.65 -6.42
C MET A 57 -5.32 2.30 -6.32
N LEU A 58 -5.38 3.59 -5.98
CA LEU A 58 -6.64 4.34 -5.91
C LEU A 58 -7.35 4.36 -7.27
N GLY A 59 -6.63 4.60 -8.36
CA GLY A 59 -7.18 4.58 -9.72
C GLY A 59 -7.81 3.23 -10.07
N GLY A 60 -7.12 2.12 -9.72
CA GLY A 60 -7.65 0.78 -9.89
C GLY A 60 -8.92 0.53 -9.06
N LEU A 61 -8.93 0.90 -7.77
CA LEU A 61 -10.14 0.77 -6.93
C LEU A 61 -11.31 1.58 -7.48
N TYR A 62 -11.09 2.83 -7.91
CA TYR A 62 -12.13 3.65 -8.53
C TYR A 62 -12.66 3.05 -9.83
N HIS A 63 -11.80 2.42 -10.63
CA HIS A 63 -12.21 1.75 -11.85
C HIS A 63 -13.05 0.50 -11.57
N PHE A 64 -12.57 -0.39 -10.69
CA PHE A 64 -13.22 -1.68 -10.42
C PHE A 64 -14.46 -1.56 -9.53
N ARG A 65 -14.52 -0.60 -8.60
CA ARG A 65 -15.74 -0.37 -7.78
C ARG A 65 -16.95 0.03 -8.60
N ARG A 66 -16.78 0.66 -9.77
CA ARG A 66 -17.91 1.03 -10.64
C ARG A 66 -18.65 -0.19 -11.18
N GLN A 67 -17.96 -1.32 -11.23
CA GLN A 67 -18.49 -2.58 -11.73
C GLN A 67 -19.20 -3.36 -10.61
N SER A 68 -19.09 -2.92 -9.35
CA SER A 68 -19.78 -3.50 -8.20
C SER A 68 -19.81 -2.57 -6.97
N TYR A 69 -21.02 -2.20 -6.54
CA TYR A 69 -21.26 -1.27 -5.43
C TYR A 69 -21.26 -1.94 -4.03
N HIS A 70 -20.46 -2.98 -3.83
CA HIS A 70 -20.35 -3.58 -2.50
C HIS A 70 -19.67 -2.65 -1.51
N LYS A 71 -20.13 -2.66 -0.26
CA LYS A 71 -19.54 -1.91 0.85
C LYS A 71 -18.03 -2.15 0.97
N ALA A 72 -17.55 -3.36 0.68
CA ALA A 72 -16.14 -3.71 0.68
C ALA A 72 -15.30 -2.89 -0.32
N TRP A 73 -15.79 -2.65 -1.55
CA TRP A 73 -15.12 -1.77 -2.52
C TRP A 73 -15.07 -0.33 -2.02
N ILE A 74 -16.16 0.15 -1.42
CA ILE A 74 -16.25 1.50 -0.86
C ILE A 74 -15.25 1.66 0.30
N THR A 75 -15.23 0.71 1.23
CA THR A 75 -14.30 0.68 2.37
C THR A 75 -12.85 0.68 1.90
N ALA A 76 -12.47 -0.21 0.98
CA ALA A 76 -11.11 -0.25 0.42
C ALA A 76 -10.73 1.10 -0.21
N THR A 77 -11.66 1.73 -0.94
CA THR A 77 -11.40 3.02 -1.59
C THR A 77 -11.17 4.14 -0.56
N HIS A 78 -11.97 4.22 0.49
CA HIS A 78 -11.81 5.27 1.52
C HIS A 78 -10.50 5.12 2.29
N LEU A 79 -10.17 3.88 2.67
CA LEU A 79 -8.90 3.60 3.34
C LEU A 79 -7.71 3.93 2.43
N GLN A 80 -7.80 3.63 1.14
CA GLN A 80 -6.75 3.99 0.19
C GLN A 80 -6.65 5.50 -0.05
N SER A 81 -7.77 6.22 -0.09
CA SER A 81 -7.75 7.68 -0.18
C SER A 81 -7.02 8.29 1.01
N PHE A 82 -7.27 7.79 2.22
CA PHE A 82 -6.55 8.22 3.41
C PHE A 82 -5.05 7.92 3.32
N HIS A 83 -4.70 6.71 2.88
CA HIS A 83 -3.29 6.34 2.68
C HIS A 83 -2.59 7.22 1.63
N LEU A 84 -3.28 7.62 0.56
CA LEU A 84 -2.76 8.58 -0.42
C LEU A 84 -2.53 9.97 0.21
N ILE A 85 -3.46 10.44 1.04
CA ILE A 85 -3.32 11.72 1.77
C ILE A 85 -2.09 11.68 2.68
N GLU A 86 -1.86 10.56 3.36
CA GLU A 86 -0.66 10.36 4.20
C GLU A 86 0.63 10.51 3.37
N HIS A 87 0.72 9.89 2.19
CA HIS A 87 1.88 10.06 1.30
C HIS A 87 2.06 11.49 0.79
N VAL A 88 0.97 12.18 0.46
CA VAL A 88 1.03 13.59 0.07
C VAL A 88 1.56 14.44 1.22
N LEU A 89 1.14 14.15 2.46
CA LEU A 89 1.64 14.82 3.66
C LEU A 89 3.13 14.55 3.88
N LEU A 90 3.57 13.28 3.79
CA LEU A 90 4.99 12.89 3.93
C LEU A 90 5.87 13.57 2.88
N LEU A 91 5.44 13.59 1.62
CA LEU A 91 6.16 14.27 0.54
C LEU A 91 6.20 15.79 0.78
N THR A 92 5.09 16.38 1.24
CA THR A 92 5.05 17.80 1.59
C THR A 92 6.03 18.11 2.71
N GLN A 93 6.03 17.34 3.80
CA GLN A 93 7.00 17.49 4.90
C GLN A 93 8.43 17.46 4.39
N LEU A 94 8.77 16.49 3.54
CA LEU A 94 10.09 16.37 2.92
C LEU A 94 10.48 17.61 2.08
N LEU A 95 9.55 18.13 1.27
CA LEU A 95 9.79 19.30 0.41
C LEU A 95 10.01 20.58 1.22
N PHE A 96 9.44 20.68 2.41
CA PHE A 96 9.64 21.81 3.32
C PHE A 96 10.79 21.58 4.33
N GLY A 97 11.54 20.48 4.21
CA GLY A 97 12.68 20.16 5.07
C GLY A 97 12.30 19.64 6.47
N PHE A 98 11.06 19.21 6.67
CA PHE A 98 10.60 18.56 7.89
C PHE A 98 10.85 17.05 7.84
N GLU A 99 10.98 16.44 9.03
CA GLU A 99 11.02 14.99 9.19
C GLU A 99 9.70 14.35 8.70
N PRO A 100 9.73 13.44 7.71
CA PRO A 100 8.53 12.87 7.09
C PRO A 100 7.91 11.81 8.01
N THR A 101 7.10 12.29 8.95
CA THR A 101 6.44 11.48 9.98
C THR A 101 5.01 11.12 9.59
N GLY A 102 4.27 12.03 8.95
CA GLY A 102 2.84 11.84 8.68
C GLY A 102 1.99 11.79 9.96
N ILE A 103 0.72 11.40 9.83
CA ILE A 103 -0.21 11.21 10.95
C ILE A 103 0.07 9.86 11.63
N GLY A 104 0.12 8.78 10.86
CA GLY A 104 0.31 7.42 11.38
C GLY A 104 1.69 7.20 12.00
N GLY A 105 2.70 7.95 11.55
CA GLY A 105 4.06 7.85 12.09
C GLY A 105 4.21 8.34 13.53
N LEU A 106 3.19 9.00 14.09
CA LEU A 106 3.13 9.36 15.51
C LEU A 106 3.04 8.12 16.43
N TRP A 107 2.49 7.01 15.93
CA TRP A 107 2.29 5.78 16.70
C TRP A 107 3.12 4.61 16.18
N PHE A 108 3.36 4.54 14.89
CA PHE A 108 4.04 3.41 14.25
C PHE A 108 5.28 3.85 13.51
N LYS A 109 6.30 3.00 13.47
CA LYS A 109 7.46 3.22 12.60
C LYS A 109 7.09 2.90 11.16
N ARG A 110 7.84 3.46 10.21
CA ARG A 110 7.52 3.48 8.78
C ARG A 110 7.19 2.09 8.21
N ILE A 111 7.99 1.06 8.51
CA ILE A 111 7.81 -0.30 7.98
C ILE A 111 6.46 -0.88 8.43
N GLU A 112 6.20 -0.84 9.73
CA GLU A 112 4.97 -1.34 10.33
C GLU A 112 3.76 -0.55 9.85
N LEU A 113 3.90 0.78 9.76
CA LEU A 113 2.83 1.66 9.29
C LEU A 113 2.42 1.35 7.85
N HIS A 114 3.40 1.18 6.95
CA HIS A 114 3.11 0.81 5.57
C HIS A 114 2.48 -0.57 5.49
N PHE A 115 2.97 -1.55 6.26
CA PHE A 115 2.36 -2.87 6.31
C PHE A 115 0.90 -2.80 6.77
N ILE A 116 0.60 -2.03 7.83
CA ILE A 116 -0.76 -1.83 8.35
C ILE A 116 -1.66 -1.19 7.30
N TYR A 117 -1.24 -0.08 6.68
CA TYR A 117 -2.05 0.58 5.66
C TYR A 117 -2.34 -0.33 4.48
N ASN A 118 -1.33 -1.04 3.97
CA ASN A 118 -1.53 -1.99 2.88
C ASN A 118 -2.46 -3.13 3.30
N LEU A 119 -2.33 -3.66 4.52
CA LEU A 119 -3.19 -4.74 5.01
C LEU A 119 -4.66 -4.31 5.11
N ILE A 120 -4.94 -3.18 5.76
CA ILE A 120 -6.33 -2.72 5.98
C ILE A 120 -7.02 -2.35 4.67
N VAL A 121 -6.28 -2.04 3.61
CA VAL A 121 -6.83 -1.79 2.28
C VAL A 121 -6.93 -3.08 1.46
N PHE A 122 -5.93 -3.95 1.53
CA PHE A 122 -5.87 -5.21 0.79
C PHE A 122 -7.00 -6.17 1.20
N VAL A 123 -7.27 -6.30 2.50
CA VAL A 123 -8.32 -7.20 3.02
C VAL A 123 -9.72 -6.90 2.45
N PRO A 124 -10.28 -5.68 2.57
CA PRO A 124 -11.59 -5.37 2.00
C PRO A 124 -11.61 -5.47 0.48
N MET A 125 -10.50 -5.16 -0.21
CA MET A 125 -10.41 -5.37 -1.66
C MET A 125 -10.53 -6.85 -2.03
N MET A 126 -9.82 -7.74 -1.34
CA MET A 126 -9.90 -9.19 -1.59
C MET A 126 -11.28 -9.76 -1.26
N ILE A 127 -11.94 -9.27 -0.21
CA ILE A 127 -13.34 -9.60 0.09
C ILE A 127 -14.23 -9.18 -1.08
N ALA A 128 -14.06 -7.95 -1.58
CA ALA A 128 -14.85 -7.42 -2.68
C ALA A 128 -14.69 -8.24 -3.97
N LEU A 129 -13.45 -8.65 -4.29
CA LEU A 129 -13.15 -9.52 -5.45
C LEU A 129 -13.80 -10.90 -5.32
N ARG A 130 -13.76 -11.51 -4.13
CA ARG A 130 -14.43 -12.79 -3.89
C ARG A 130 -15.94 -12.67 -4.05
N LEU A 131 -16.55 -11.62 -3.49
CA LEU A 131 -17.99 -11.38 -3.61
C LEU A 131 -18.39 -11.17 -5.08
N ASN A 132 -17.66 -10.36 -5.85
CA ASN A 132 -17.95 -10.15 -7.28
C ASN A 132 -17.97 -11.46 -8.08
N LYS A 133 -17.01 -12.36 -7.82
CA LYS A 133 -16.98 -13.69 -8.46
C LYS A 133 -18.22 -14.51 -8.11
N SER A 134 -18.68 -14.46 -6.86
CA SER A 134 -19.90 -15.16 -6.41
C SER A 134 -21.18 -14.60 -7.03
N TYR A 135 -21.21 -13.32 -7.39
CA TYR A 135 -22.36 -12.67 -8.04
C TYR A 135 -22.33 -12.72 -9.58
N GLY A 136 -21.40 -13.45 -10.18
CA GLY A 136 -21.32 -13.60 -11.65
C GLY A 136 -20.88 -12.34 -12.40
N VAL A 137 -20.32 -11.35 -11.70
CA VAL A 137 -19.75 -10.15 -12.33
C VAL A 137 -18.40 -10.53 -12.94
N SER A 138 -18.33 -10.67 -14.26
CA SER A 138 -17.06 -10.89 -14.98
C SER A 138 -16.25 -9.59 -14.97
N LEU A 139 -15.05 -9.63 -14.37
CA LEU A 139 -14.07 -8.52 -14.26
C LEU A 139 -12.83 -8.75 -15.12
#